data_AF-A0A9P6RY73-F1
#
_entry.id   AF-A0A9P6RY73-F1
#
_cell.length_a   1.000
_cell.length_b   1.000
_cell.length_c   1.000
_cell.angle_alpha   90.00
_cell.angle_beta   90.00
_cell.angle_gamma   90.00
#
_symmetry.space_group_name_H-M   'P 1'
#
loop_
_entity.id
_entity.type
_entity.pdbx_description
1 polymer ?
#
loop_
_entity_poly.entity_id
_entity_poly.type
_entity_poly.pdbx_seq_one_letter_code
_entity_poly.pdbx_strand_id
1 'polypeptide(L)' 'VETGNGKKAIVIFVPVPQLKAFHKIQGRLTRELEKKFSDRHVVFVAQRRIMAKPTRTS' A
#
# COMPACT_ATOMS: atom_id res chain seq x y z
N VAL A 1 -6.50 6.27 5.40
CA VAL A 1 -6.22 5.74 6.76
C VAL A 1 -5.77 6.92 7.60
N GLU A 2 -6.32 7.10 8.80
CA GLU A 2 -5.84 8.15 9.71
C GLU A 2 -4.51 7.69 10.31
N THR A 3 -3.49 8.53 10.13
CA THR A 3 -2.20 8.41 10.80
C THR A 3 -2.28 9.39 11.96
N GLY A 4 -1.81 8.99 13.15
CA GLY A 4 -1.92 9.81 14.37
C GLY A 4 -1.58 11.30 14.16
N ASN A 5 -2.17 12.17 14.99
CA ASN A 5 -2.04 13.63 14.94
C ASN A 5 -2.76 14.29 13.74
N GLY A 6 -3.90 13.73 13.29
CA GLY A 6 -4.76 14.34 12.27
C GLY A 6 -4.21 14.27 10.84
N LYS A 7 -3.11 13.55 10.62
CA LYS A 7 -2.53 13.34 9.29
C LYS A 7 -3.27 12.20 8.58
N LYS A 8 -3.52 12.36 7.28
CA LYS A 8 -4.18 11.31 6.48
C LYS A 8 -3.15 10.63 5.58
N ALA A 9 -3.16 9.31 5.56
CA ALA A 9 -2.37 8.50 4.64
C ALA A 9 -3.24 7.82 3.58
N ILE A 10 -2.69 7.72 2.38
CA ILE A 10 -3.27 7.01 1.23
C ILE A 10 -2.54 5.68 1.10
N VAL A 11 -3.30 4.59 1.08
CA VAL A 11 -2.76 3.24 0.90
C VAL A 11 -3.21 2.72 -0.46
N ILE A 12 -2.26 2.36 -1.31
CA ILE A 12 -2.50 1.81 -2.64
C ILE A 12 -2.19 0.32 -2.62
N PHE A 13 -3.20 -0.50 -2.90
CA PHE A 13 -3.04 -1.95 -3.00
C PHE A 13 -2.54 -2.35 -4.38
N VAL A 14 -1.42 -3.07 -4.43
CA VAL A 14 -0.76 -3.52 -5.65
C VAL A 14 -0.76 -5.06 -5.69
N PRO A 15 -1.05 -5.71 -6.83
CA PRO A 15 -0.91 -7.14 -6.97
C PRO A 15 0.53 -7.61 -6.69
N VAL A 16 0.68 -8.73 -5.96
CA VAL A 16 1.99 -9.26 -5.54
C VAL A 16 2.98 -9.43 -6.71
N PRO A 17 2.60 -9.91 -7.91
CA PRO A 17 3.55 -10.05 -9.01
C PRO A 17 4.19 -8.73 -9.46
N GLN A 18 3.46 -7.63 -9.33
CA GLN A 18 3.90 -6.31 -9.79
C GLN A 18 4.70 -5.56 -8.71
N LEU A 19 4.60 -5.97 -7.44
CA LEU A 19 5.22 -5.27 -6.31
C LEU A 19 6.74 -5.06 -6.47
N LYS A 20 7.45 -6.04 -7.03
CA LYS A 20 8.89 -5.91 -7.28
C LYS A 20 9.22 -4.81 -8.29
N ALA A 21 8.37 -4.60 -9.29
CA ALA A 21 8.52 -3.51 -10.25
C ALA A 21 8.22 -2.15 -9.59
N PHE A 22 7.17 -2.08 -8.76
CA PHE A 22 6.81 -0.89 -8.01
C PHE A 22 7.90 -0.48 -7.00
N HIS A 23 8.54 -1.43 -6.33
CA HIS A 23 9.67 -1.14 -5.43
C HIS A 23 10.86 -0.51 -6.14
N LYS A 24 11.13 -0.87 -7.41
CA LYS A 24 12.22 -0.25 -8.19
C LYS A 24 11.95 1.22 -8.49
N ILE A 25 10.69 1.58 -8.78
CA ILE A 25 10.31 2.96 -9.14
C ILE A 25 9.85 3.79 -7.93
N GLN A 26 9.84 3.18 -6.73
CA GLN A 26 9.14 3.70 -5.56
C GLN A 26 9.54 5.13 -5.21
N GLY A 27 10.83 5.44 -5.15
CA GLY A 27 11.29 6.77 -4.72
C GLY A 27 10.79 7.92 -5.60
N ARG A 28 10.69 7.71 -6.92
CA ARG A 28 10.14 8.71 -7.84
C ARG A 28 8.62 8.78 -7.75
N LEU A 29 7.97 7.61 -7.73
CA LEU A 29 6.52 7.51 -7.74
C LEU A 29 5.88 8.07 -6.46
N THR A 30 6.44 7.78 -5.28
CA THR A 30 5.94 8.33 -4.02
C THR A 30 6.06 9.84 -4.00
N ARG A 31 7.20 10.40 -4.43
CA ARG A 31 7.41 11.86 -4.48
C ARG A 31 6.43 12.58 -5.41
N GLU A 32 6.18 12.01 -6.60
CA GLU A 32 5.22 12.60 -7.55
C GLU A 32 3.78 12.56 -7.01
N LEU A 33 3.42 11.48 -6.30
CA LEU A 33 2.09 11.33 -5.70
C LEU A 33 1.91 12.20 -4.46
N GLU A 34 2.89 12.25 -3.55
CA GLU A 34 2.84 13.11 -2.35
C GLU A 34 2.70 14.59 -2.73
N LYS A 35 3.42 15.04 -3.77
CA LYS A 35 3.27 16.40 -4.32
C LYS A 35 1.86 16.67 -4.85
N LYS A 36 1.21 15.69 -5.48
CA LYS A 36 -0.16 15.82 -6.01
C LYS A 36 -1.22 15.76 -4.91
N PHE A 37 -0.97 15.00 -3.85
CA PHE A 37 -1.94 14.71 -2.79
C PHE A 37 -1.70 15.51 -1.50
N SER A 38 -1.29 16.78 -1.63
CA SER A 38 -1.22 17.76 -0.52
C SER A 38 -0.49 17.23 0.71
N ASP A 39 0.71 16.66 0.52
CA ASP A 39 1.59 16.14 1.57
C ASP A 39 0.97 15.02 2.45
N ARG A 40 -0.05 14.33 1.93
CA ARG A 40 -0.52 13.07 2.52
C ARG A 40 0.50 11.97 2.22
N HIS A 41 0.89 11.20 3.23
CA HIS A 41 1.79 10.08 3.03
C HIS A 41 1.14 9.03 2.12
N VAL A 42 1.87 8.62 1.08
CA VAL A 42 1.41 7.59 0.13
C VAL A 42 2.21 6.31 0.32
N VAL A 43 1.53 5.21 0.61
CA VAL A 43 2.16 3.90 0.88
C VAL A 43 1.61 2.84 -0.08
N PHE A 44 2.51 2.06 -0.68
CA PHE A 44 2.17 0.89 -1.49
C PHE A 44 2.17 -0.37 -0.64
N VAL A 45 1.09 -1.15 -0.72
CA VAL A 45 0.94 -2.40 0.04
C VAL A 45 0.55 -3.53 -0.91
N ALA A 46 1.12 -4.72 -0.69
CA ALA A 46 0.78 -5.91 -1.44
C ALA A 46 -0.65 -6.37 -1.13
N GLN A 47 -1.46 -6.60 -2.15
CA GLN A 47 -2.74 -7.29 -1.98
C GLN A 47 -2.50 -8.80 -1.85
N ARG A 48 -2.35 -9.28 -0.60
CA ARG A 48 -2.20 -10.70 -0.29
C ARG A 48 -3.52 -11.27 0.20
N ARG A 49 -3.93 -12.41 -0.36
CA ARG A 49 -5.07 -13.18 0.16
C ARG A 49 -4.57 -14.07 1.31
N ILE A 50 -5.03 -13.80 2.53
CA ILE A 50 -4.82 -14.70 3.67
C ILE A 50 -5.90 -15.78 3.58
N MET A 51 -5.49 -17.03 3.42
CA MET A 51 -6.42 -18.15 3.55
C MET A 51 -6.61 -18.46 5.04
N ALA A 52 -7.85 -18.69 5.45
CA ALA A 52 -8.13 -19.15 6.79
C ALA A 52 -7.47 -20.51 7.02
N LYS A 53 -7.08 -20.78 8.28
CA LYS A 53 -6.58 -22.10 8.65
C LYS A 53 -7.67 -23.14 8.37
N PRO A 54 -7.37 -24.27 7.69
CA PRO A 54 -8.36 -25.31 7.45
C PRO A 54 -8.87 -25.86 8.79
N THR A 55 -10.19 -25.88 8.96
CA THR A 55 -10.87 -26.45 10.14
C THR A 55 -11.29 -27.89 9.86
N ARG A 56 -11.37 -28.75 10.89
CA ARG A 56 -11.72 -30.18 10.74
C ARG A 56 -13.12 -30.41 10.18
N THR A 57 -13.97 -29.39 10.25
CA THR A 57 -15.22 -29.25 9.50
C THR A 57 -14.94 -28.40 8.26
N SER A 58 -14.55 -29.06 7.19
CA SER A 58 -14.52 -28.57 5.80
C SER A 58 -14.62 -29.78 4.89
#